data_AF-I1I3Y9-F1
#
_entry.id   AF-I1I3Y9-F1
#
_cell.length_a   1.000
_cell.length_b   1.000
_cell.length_c   1.000
_cell.angle_alpha   90.00
_cell.angle_beta   90.00
_cell.angle_gamma   90.00
#
_symmetry.space_group_name_H-M   'P 1'
#
loop_
_entity.id
_entity.type
_entity.pdbx_description
1 polymer ?
#
loop_
_entity_poly.entity_id
_entity_poly.type
_entity_poly.pdbx_seq_one_letter_code
_entity_poly.pdbx_strand_id
1 'polypeptide(L)'
;MARILVAVLALHLTAAVASAASSVAGGGAFDPSRVVQLSWRPRAFLHKGFLSEPECDHMIELAKDKLEKSMVADNESGKSVQSEVRTSSGMFLEKRQDEVVARIEERIAAWTFLPSENGESIQILHYKNGEKYEPHYDYFHDKNNQALGGHRIATVLMYLSNVEKGGETIFPNAEGKLTQHKDETASECAKNGYAVKPMKGDALLFFSLHPDATTDPDSLHGSCPVIEGQKWSATKWIHVRSFENPGKQGASGDGCEDENVLCAQWAAVGECAKNPNYMVGTKEAPGFCRKSCNLCAQ
;
A
#
# COMPACT_ATOMS: atom_id res chain seq x y z
N MET A 1 24.01 -35.03 -78.60
CA MET A 1 24.01 -36.25 -77.75
C MET A 1 23.68 -35.85 -76.32
N ALA A 2 23.04 -36.72 -75.55
CA ALA A 2 22.55 -36.38 -74.21
C ALA A 2 23.64 -36.51 -73.13
N ARG A 3 23.56 -35.67 -72.10
CA ARG A 3 23.90 -36.04 -70.72
C ARG A 3 22.85 -35.48 -69.76
N ILE A 4 22.29 -36.36 -68.94
CA ILE A 4 21.42 -36.04 -67.82
C ILE A 4 22.32 -35.86 -66.59
N LEU A 5 22.01 -34.89 -65.73
CA LEU A 5 22.32 -34.98 -64.29
C LEU A 5 21.14 -34.40 -63.49
N VAL A 6 21.03 -34.75 -62.21
CA VAL A 6 19.78 -34.70 -61.43
C VAL A 6 20.02 -34.07 -60.05
N ALA A 7 18.94 -33.53 -59.47
CA ALA A 7 18.82 -33.05 -58.08
C ALA A 7 19.52 -31.70 -57.78
N VAL A 8 19.16 -30.94 -56.72
CA VAL A 8 18.17 -31.19 -55.65
C VAL A 8 17.20 -30.00 -55.57
N LEU A 9 15.89 -30.26 -55.43
CA LEU A 9 14.91 -29.21 -55.12
C LEU A 9 14.80 -29.04 -53.59
N ALA A 10 15.55 -28.09 -53.02
CA ALA A 10 15.51 -27.80 -51.59
C ALA A 10 14.28 -26.97 -51.22
N LEU A 11 13.16 -27.64 -50.89
CA LEU A 11 11.92 -26.98 -50.46
C LEU A 11 12.09 -26.32 -49.08
N HIS A 12 12.51 -25.06 -49.05
CA HIS A 12 12.56 -24.24 -47.83
C HIS A 12 11.15 -23.84 -47.41
N LEU A 13 10.51 -24.68 -46.58
CA LEU A 13 9.22 -24.41 -45.98
C LEU A 13 9.37 -23.40 -44.83
N THR A 14 9.56 -22.12 -45.16
CA THR A 14 9.58 -21.02 -44.17
C THR A 14 8.17 -20.80 -43.62
N ALA A 15 7.77 -21.61 -42.65
CA ALA A 15 6.52 -21.45 -41.93
C ALA A 15 6.53 -20.09 -41.20
N ALA A 16 5.70 -19.17 -41.68
CA ALA A 16 5.53 -17.85 -41.08
C ALA A 16 4.77 -17.99 -39.75
N VAL A 17 5.52 -18.24 -38.67
CA VAL A 17 4.99 -18.14 -37.29
C VAL A 17 4.80 -16.66 -36.97
N ALA A 18 3.68 -16.11 -37.45
CA ALA A 18 3.19 -14.82 -37.00
C ALA A 18 2.84 -14.95 -35.52
N SER A 19 3.78 -14.55 -34.65
CA SER A 19 3.54 -14.48 -33.21
C SER A 19 2.42 -13.48 -32.97
N ALA A 20 1.23 -14.00 -32.66
CA ALA A 20 0.11 -13.20 -32.19
C ALA A 20 0.46 -12.70 -30.79
N ALA A 21 1.16 -11.57 -30.73
CA ALA A 21 1.43 -10.85 -29.49
C ALA A 21 0.09 -10.37 -28.91
N SER A 22 -0.55 -11.23 -28.13
CA SER A 22 -1.79 -10.92 -27.42
C SER A 22 -1.47 -9.83 -26.40
N SER A 23 -1.79 -8.59 -26.75
CA SER A 23 -1.56 -7.43 -25.91
C SER A 23 -2.59 -7.39 -24.78
N VAL A 24 -2.35 -8.18 -23.74
CA VAL A 24 -3.06 -8.09 -22.45
C VAL A 24 -2.60 -6.81 -21.75
N ALA A 25 -3.13 -5.68 -22.24
CA ALA A 25 -2.90 -4.36 -21.68
C ALA A 25 -3.56 -4.28 -20.29
N GLY A 26 -2.73 -4.21 -19.24
CA GLY A 26 -3.17 -4.22 -17.84
C GLY A 26 -2.03 -4.41 -16.83
N GLY A 27 -0.91 -5.00 -17.24
CA GLY A 27 0.34 -5.05 -16.47
C GLY A 27 1.19 -3.77 -16.61
N GLY A 28 0.63 -2.60 -16.30
CA GLY A 28 1.36 -1.33 -16.40
C GLY A 28 2.49 -1.24 -15.37
N ALA A 29 3.73 -1.06 -15.85
CA ALA A 29 4.86 -0.69 -14.99
C ALA A 29 4.59 0.65 -14.29
N PHE A 30 5.11 0.81 -13.07
CA PHE A 30 4.96 2.04 -12.30
C PHE A 30 5.62 3.24 -13.01
N ASP A 31 4.86 4.32 -13.20
CA ASP A 31 5.29 5.54 -13.89
C ASP A 31 5.51 6.70 -12.89
N PRO A 32 6.76 6.93 -12.43
CA PRO A 32 7.04 7.98 -11.47
C PRO A 32 6.74 9.40 -11.99
N SER A 33 6.61 9.60 -13.31
CA SER A 33 6.34 10.94 -13.87
C SER A 33 4.95 11.48 -13.53
N ARG A 34 4.04 10.60 -13.08
CA ARG A 34 2.65 10.92 -12.71
C ARG A 34 2.48 11.19 -11.22
N VAL A 35 3.57 11.19 -10.43
CA VAL A 35 3.57 11.51 -9.00
C VAL A 35 3.73 13.01 -8.77
N VAL A 36 2.77 13.61 -8.05
CA VAL A 36 2.80 15.00 -7.58
C VAL A 36 3.07 15.02 -6.08
N GLN A 37 4.15 15.69 -5.67
CA GLN A 37 4.40 15.98 -4.25
C GLN A 37 3.37 17.00 -3.75
N LEU A 38 2.59 16.65 -2.72
CA LEU A 38 1.57 17.53 -2.13
C LEU A 38 2.10 18.29 -0.91
N SER A 39 2.82 17.60 -0.02
CA SER A 39 3.42 18.18 1.19
C SER A 39 4.63 17.37 1.66
N TRP A 40 5.53 18.03 2.40
CA TRP A 40 6.57 17.38 3.22
C TRP A 40 6.15 17.19 4.68
N ARG A 41 5.12 17.92 5.14
CA ARG A 41 4.56 17.89 6.50
C ARG A 41 3.03 17.80 6.43
N PRO A 42 2.42 16.62 6.61
CA PRO A 42 3.08 15.31 6.57
C PRO A 42 3.63 15.02 5.18
N ARG A 43 4.49 14.01 5.04
CA ARG A 43 4.96 13.56 3.71
C ARG A 43 3.79 12.97 2.93
N ALA A 44 3.35 13.63 1.86
CA ALA A 44 2.18 13.25 1.07
C ALA A 44 2.41 13.44 -0.44
N PHE A 45 2.02 12.44 -1.23
CA PHE A 45 2.25 12.33 -2.67
C PHE A 45 1.01 11.76 -3.38
N LEU A 46 0.61 12.35 -4.50
CA LEU A 46 -0.54 11.94 -5.30
C LEU A 46 -0.07 11.37 -6.64
N HIS A 47 -0.24 10.06 -6.87
CA HIS A 47 -0.02 9.46 -8.19
C HIS A 47 -1.30 9.58 -9.01
N LYS A 48 -1.23 10.31 -10.12
CA LYS A 48 -2.36 10.48 -11.04
C LYS A 48 -2.66 9.20 -11.81
N GLY A 49 -3.90 8.75 -11.82
CA GLY A 49 -4.34 7.49 -12.47
C GLY A 49 -3.42 6.30 -12.19
N PHE A 50 -3.14 6.04 -10.90
CA PHE A 50 -2.41 4.87 -10.39
C PHE A 50 -3.12 3.55 -10.70
N LEU A 51 -4.45 3.58 -10.70
CA LEU A 51 -5.31 2.52 -11.20
C LEU A 51 -5.91 2.94 -12.55
N SER A 52 -6.12 1.96 -13.42
CA SER A 52 -7.01 2.09 -14.58
C SER A 52 -8.47 2.01 -14.14
N GLU A 53 -9.39 2.53 -14.96
CA GLU A 53 -10.81 2.48 -14.61
C GLU A 53 -11.36 1.05 -14.38
N PRO A 54 -11.01 0.02 -15.19
CA PRO A 54 -11.42 -1.36 -14.92
C PRO A 54 -10.86 -1.93 -13.62
N GLU A 55 -9.68 -1.50 -13.16
CA GLU A 55 -9.14 -1.91 -11.85
C GLU A 55 -9.94 -1.30 -10.69
N CYS A 56 -10.42 -0.05 -10.83
CA CYS A 56 -11.33 0.55 -9.87
C CYS A 56 -12.67 -0.17 -9.83
N ASP A 57 -13.29 -0.41 -10.99
CA ASP A 57 -14.61 -1.03 -11.08
C ASP A 57 -14.58 -2.50 -10.62
N HIS A 58 -13.50 -3.24 -10.91
CA HIS A 58 -13.28 -4.60 -10.40
C HIS A 58 -13.22 -4.65 -8.87
N MET A 59 -12.47 -3.73 -8.22
CA MET A 59 -12.41 -3.68 -6.76
C MET A 59 -13.74 -3.26 -6.09
N ILE A 60 -14.59 -2.49 -6.78
CA ILE A 60 -15.96 -2.22 -6.33
C ILE A 60 -16.82 -3.48 -6.48
N GLU A 61 -16.76 -4.16 -7.63
CA GLU A 61 -17.54 -5.38 -7.92
C GLU A 61 -17.23 -6.51 -6.95
N LEU A 62 -15.96 -6.72 -6.59
CA LEU A 62 -15.53 -7.70 -5.58
C LEU A 62 -16.15 -7.45 -4.19
N ALA A 63 -16.57 -6.23 -3.89
CA ALA A 63 -16.88 -5.77 -2.54
C ALA A 63 -18.34 -5.35 -2.30
N LYS A 64 -19.05 -4.85 -3.31
CA LYS A 64 -20.35 -4.17 -3.15
C LYS A 64 -21.40 -4.94 -2.34
N ASP A 65 -21.47 -6.26 -2.51
CA ASP A 65 -22.47 -7.14 -1.86
C ASP A 65 -21.98 -7.72 -0.51
N LYS A 66 -20.81 -7.27 -0.02
CA LYS A 66 -20.12 -7.78 1.18
C LYS A 66 -19.78 -6.67 2.20
N LEU A 67 -20.28 -5.46 1.99
CA LEU A 67 -19.97 -4.29 2.80
C LEU A 67 -20.69 -4.33 4.17
N GLU A 68 -19.93 -4.38 5.26
CA GLU A 68 -20.45 -4.21 6.62
C GLU A 68 -20.19 -2.78 7.14
N LYS A 69 -20.71 -2.40 8.31
CA LYS A 69 -20.43 -1.08 8.91
C LYS A 69 -18.95 -1.01 9.32
N SER A 70 -18.27 0.09 8.96
CA SER A 70 -16.83 0.24 9.24
C SER A 70 -16.53 0.32 10.74
N MET A 71 -15.42 -0.27 11.13
CA MET A 71 -14.91 -0.29 12.50
C MET A 71 -13.68 0.63 12.64
N VAL A 72 -13.30 0.91 13.88
CA VAL A 72 -12.04 1.58 14.27
C VAL A 72 -11.32 0.74 15.33
N ALA A 73 -10.00 0.89 15.46
CA ALA A 73 -9.26 0.31 16.58
C ALA A 73 -9.45 1.18 17.83
N ASP A 74 -9.76 0.55 18.95
CA ASP A 74 -9.80 1.18 20.26
C ASP A 74 -8.39 1.45 20.81
N ASN A 75 -8.14 2.67 21.29
CA ASN A 75 -6.80 3.14 21.68
C ASN A 75 -6.24 2.47 22.94
N GLU A 76 -7.09 1.91 23.82
CA GLU A 76 -6.64 1.27 25.06
C GLU A 76 -6.49 -0.25 24.90
N SER A 77 -7.49 -0.92 24.31
CA SER A 77 -7.54 -2.38 24.19
C SER A 77 -7.05 -2.92 22.84
N GLY A 78 -6.91 -2.07 21.83
CA GLY A 78 -6.60 -2.45 20.44
C GLY A 78 -7.74 -3.14 19.70
N LYS A 79 -8.92 -3.29 20.31
CA LYS A 79 -10.06 -4.03 19.74
C LYS A 79 -10.75 -3.26 18.63
N SER A 80 -11.24 -3.98 17.63
CA SER A 80 -12.14 -3.45 16.60
C SER A 80 -13.51 -3.10 17.21
N VAL A 81 -13.92 -1.83 17.14
CA VAL A 81 -15.19 -1.33 17.69
C VAL A 81 -15.97 -0.51 16.64
N GLN A 82 -17.30 -0.53 16.74
CA GLN A 82 -18.14 0.42 16.00
C GLN A 82 -17.95 1.81 16.58
N SER A 83 -18.00 2.84 15.72
CA SER A 83 -17.97 4.23 16.15
C SER A 83 -18.95 5.09 15.36
N GLU A 84 -19.24 6.28 15.89
CA GLU A 84 -19.94 7.36 15.18
C GLU A 84 -18.96 8.29 14.44
N VAL A 85 -17.65 8.21 14.74
CA VAL A 85 -16.62 9.03 14.08
C VAL A 85 -16.27 8.52 12.68
N ARG A 86 -16.66 7.28 12.34
CA ARG A 86 -16.48 6.64 11.03
C ARG A 86 -17.80 6.01 10.60
N THR A 87 -18.47 6.60 9.62
CA THR A 87 -19.83 6.22 9.23
C THR A 87 -19.93 5.47 7.90
N SER A 88 -18.81 5.21 7.22
CA SER A 88 -18.73 4.38 6.02
C SER A 88 -19.13 2.92 6.23
N SER A 89 -19.48 2.24 5.14
CA SER A 89 -19.40 0.77 5.07
C SER A 89 -18.05 0.32 4.47
N GLY A 90 -17.62 -0.91 4.74
CA GLY A 90 -16.35 -1.45 4.26
C GLY A 90 -16.18 -2.96 4.40
N MET A 91 -15.15 -3.50 3.75
CA MET A 91 -14.71 -4.90 3.87
C MET A 91 -13.22 -5.05 3.48
N PHE A 92 -12.57 -6.16 3.85
CA PHE A 92 -11.18 -6.45 3.49
C PHE A 92 -11.10 -7.52 2.40
N LEU A 93 -10.42 -7.22 1.29
CA LEU A 93 -10.09 -8.21 0.26
C LEU A 93 -9.02 -9.18 0.80
N GLU A 94 -9.02 -10.42 0.32
CA GLU A 94 -7.91 -11.33 0.59
C GLU A 94 -6.64 -10.83 -0.10
N LYS A 95 -5.46 -11.11 0.48
CA LYS A 95 -4.19 -10.78 -0.17
C LYS A 95 -4.04 -11.59 -1.44
N ARG A 96 -3.69 -10.94 -2.56
CA ARG A 96 -3.51 -11.58 -3.87
C ARG A 96 -4.75 -12.40 -4.30
N GLN A 97 -5.95 -11.98 -3.89
CA GLN A 97 -7.24 -12.69 -4.08
C GLN A 97 -7.51 -13.11 -5.54
N ASP A 98 -7.08 -12.26 -6.48
CA ASP A 98 -7.01 -12.54 -7.90
C ASP A 98 -5.81 -11.79 -8.51
N GLU A 99 -5.55 -11.99 -9.80
CA GLU A 99 -4.42 -11.35 -10.48
C GLU A 99 -4.51 -9.82 -10.55
N VAL A 100 -5.71 -9.25 -10.51
CA VAL A 100 -5.92 -7.79 -10.54
C VAL A 100 -5.48 -7.22 -9.20
N VAL A 101 -5.97 -7.81 -8.11
CA VAL A 101 -5.56 -7.46 -6.73
C VAL A 101 -4.05 -7.65 -6.56
N ALA A 102 -3.49 -8.78 -7.01
CA ALA A 102 -2.06 -9.05 -6.91
C ALA A 102 -1.21 -7.99 -7.64
N ARG A 103 -1.53 -7.65 -8.89
CA ARG A 103 -0.81 -6.60 -9.66
C ARG A 103 -0.93 -5.21 -9.01
N ILE A 104 -2.03 -4.92 -8.32
CA ILE A 104 -2.20 -3.66 -7.57
C ILE A 104 -1.30 -3.67 -6.32
N GLU A 105 -1.24 -4.78 -5.58
CA GLU A 105 -0.34 -4.92 -4.42
C GLU A 105 1.14 -4.84 -4.80
N GLU A 106 1.53 -5.42 -5.94
CA GLU A 106 2.87 -5.28 -6.55
C GLU A 106 3.18 -3.83 -6.94
N ARG A 107 2.23 -3.13 -7.58
CA ARG A 107 2.36 -1.71 -7.97
C ARG A 107 2.51 -0.80 -6.74
N ILE A 108 1.84 -1.13 -5.63
CA ILE A 108 1.98 -0.40 -4.36
C ILE A 108 3.36 -0.63 -3.75
N ALA A 109 3.86 -1.87 -3.71
CA ALA A 109 5.22 -2.16 -3.22
C ALA A 109 6.28 -1.44 -4.06
N ALA A 110 6.13 -1.44 -5.39
CA ALA A 110 7.03 -0.76 -6.32
C ALA A 110 7.03 0.78 -6.16
N TRP A 111 5.88 1.42 -5.88
CA TRP A 111 5.81 2.86 -5.63
C TRP A 111 6.38 3.23 -4.25
N THR A 112 6.01 2.48 -3.22
CA THR A 112 6.34 2.83 -1.83
C THR A 112 7.75 2.44 -1.41
N PHE A 113 8.41 1.55 -2.17
CA PHE A 113 9.65 0.87 -1.78
C PHE A 113 9.54 0.09 -0.46
N LEU A 114 8.31 -0.31 -0.09
CA LEU A 114 8.03 -1.12 1.10
C LEU A 114 7.64 -2.55 0.67
N PRO A 115 8.13 -3.61 1.36
CA PRO A 115 7.82 -5.00 1.01
C PRO A 115 6.31 -5.31 1.08
N SER A 116 5.82 -6.19 0.20
CA SER A 116 4.37 -6.48 0.11
C SER A 116 3.85 -7.24 1.34
N GLU A 117 4.71 -8.02 1.98
CA GLU A 117 4.47 -8.73 3.23
C GLU A 117 4.30 -7.80 4.45
N ASN A 118 4.77 -6.54 4.38
CA ASN A 118 4.49 -5.51 5.39
C ASN A 118 3.08 -4.92 5.27
N GLY A 119 2.39 -5.12 4.14
CA GLY A 119 1.05 -4.57 3.92
C GLY A 119 -0.03 -5.36 4.66
N GLU A 120 -1.09 -4.70 5.13
CA GLU A 120 -2.34 -5.38 5.51
C GLU A 120 -3.11 -5.86 4.25
N SER A 121 -4.25 -6.51 4.42
CA SER A 121 -5.23 -6.67 3.33
C SER A 121 -5.75 -5.32 2.84
N ILE A 122 -6.11 -5.20 1.56
CA ILE A 122 -6.76 -3.99 1.03
C ILE A 122 -8.16 -3.85 1.63
N GLN A 123 -8.43 -2.73 2.32
CA GLN A 123 -9.77 -2.40 2.79
C GLN A 123 -10.52 -1.58 1.74
N ILE A 124 -11.62 -2.11 1.21
CA ILE A 124 -12.57 -1.36 0.37
C ILE A 124 -13.56 -0.63 1.28
N LEU A 125 -13.87 0.62 0.94
CA LEU A 125 -14.73 1.52 1.69
C LEU A 125 -15.72 2.24 0.77
N HIS A 126 -16.95 2.38 1.25
CA HIS A 126 -18.03 3.13 0.62
C HIS A 126 -18.57 4.19 1.58
N TYR A 127 -18.68 5.43 1.10
CA TYR A 127 -19.32 6.55 1.80
C TYR A 127 -20.48 7.09 0.94
N LYS A 128 -21.68 7.09 1.52
CA LYS A 128 -22.89 7.70 0.99
C LYS A 128 -22.98 9.17 1.41
N ASN A 129 -24.02 9.87 0.96
CA ASN A 129 -24.28 11.27 1.34
C ASN A 129 -24.30 11.44 2.87
N GLY A 130 -23.55 12.40 3.39
CA GLY A 130 -23.36 12.65 4.82
C GLY A 130 -22.37 11.72 5.55
N GLU A 131 -22.01 10.56 4.97
CA GLU A 131 -21.04 9.64 5.59
C GLU A 131 -19.62 10.21 5.49
N LYS A 132 -18.82 10.01 6.55
CA LYS A 132 -17.52 10.68 6.81
C LYS A 132 -16.58 9.79 7.62
N TYR A 133 -15.34 10.25 7.79
CA TYR A 133 -14.42 9.78 8.83
C TYR A 133 -13.71 10.99 9.45
N GLU A 134 -13.90 11.20 10.75
CA GLU A 134 -13.22 12.26 11.51
C GLU A 134 -11.68 12.14 11.44
N PRO A 135 -10.95 13.24 11.71
CA PRO A 135 -9.49 13.22 11.74
C PRO A 135 -8.92 12.22 12.76
N HIS A 136 -8.05 11.34 12.29
CA HIS A 136 -7.41 10.27 13.06
C HIS A 136 -5.98 10.01 12.54
N TYR A 137 -5.26 9.13 13.23
CA TYR A 137 -3.95 8.63 12.81
C TYR A 137 -4.08 7.17 12.35
N ASP A 138 -3.26 6.79 11.37
CA ASP A 138 -3.12 5.39 10.98
C ASP A 138 -2.11 4.62 11.84
N TYR A 139 -1.24 5.30 12.58
CA TYR A 139 -0.37 4.64 13.56
C TYR A 139 -1.16 4.24 14.82
N PHE A 140 -0.85 3.08 15.40
CA PHE A 140 -1.53 2.60 16.61
C PHE A 140 -1.01 3.26 17.89
N HIS A 141 -1.93 3.57 18.81
CA HIS A 141 -1.60 3.95 20.20
C HIS A 141 -1.44 2.72 21.12
N ASP A 142 -2.10 1.61 20.83
CA ASP A 142 -2.09 0.39 21.64
C ASP A 142 -0.91 -0.54 21.29
N LYS A 143 -0.50 -1.39 22.24
CA LYS A 143 0.61 -2.33 22.06
C LYS A 143 0.23 -3.64 21.33
N ASN A 144 -1.06 -3.97 21.24
CA ASN A 144 -1.51 -5.24 20.68
C ASN A 144 -1.39 -5.21 19.15
N ASN A 145 -1.86 -4.13 18.52
CA ASN A 145 -1.70 -3.90 17.09
C ASN A 145 -0.24 -3.59 16.72
N GLN A 146 0.54 -2.93 17.59
CA GLN A 146 1.99 -2.76 17.39
C GLN A 146 2.79 -4.09 17.41
N ALA A 147 2.28 -5.16 18.03
CA ALA A 147 2.92 -6.48 17.93
C ALA A 147 2.85 -7.02 16.48
N LEU A 148 1.75 -6.74 15.77
CA LEU A 148 1.52 -7.14 14.38
C LEU A 148 2.28 -6.22 13.42
N GLY A 149 3.55 -6.54 13.15
CA GLY A 149 4.39 -5.78 12.21
C GLY A 149 4.93 -4.43 12.73
N GLY A 150 4.42 -3.90 13.85
CA GLY A 150 4.76 -2.55 14.34
C GLY A 150 3.73 -1.50 13.93
N HIS A 151 4.04 -0.22 14.12
CA HIS A 151 3.22 0.86 13.55
C HIS A 151 3.12 0.73 12.03
N ARG A 152 1.98 1.15 11.49
CA ARG A 152 1.82 1.48 10.08
C ARG A 152 2.70 2.69 9.76
N ILE A 153 3.65 2.55 8.82
CA ILE A 153 4.57 3.60 8.38
C ILE A 153 3.97 4.45 7.26
N ALA A 154 3.18 3.84 6.40
CA ALA A 154 2.61 4.47 5.22
C ALA A 154 1.23 3.90 4.89
N THR A 155 0.42 4.75 4.26
CA THR A 155 -0.91 4.42 3.77
C THR A 155 -1.01 4.83 2.31
N VAL A 156 -1.49 3.91 1.47
CA VAL A 156 -1.90 4.21 0.09
C VAL A 156 -3.42 4.16 0.03
N LEU A 157 -4.03 5.33 -0.14
CA LEU A 157 -5.47 5.53 -0.30
C LEU A 157 -5.79 5.75 -1.79
N MET A 158 -6.36 4.74 -2.44
CA MET A 158 -6.78 4.77 -3.83
C MET A 158 -8.24 5.20 -3.95
N TYR A 159 -8.55 6.11 -4.87
CA TYR A 159 -9.91 6.56 -5.13
C TYR A 159 -10.53 5.75 -6.28
N LEU A 160 -11.63 5.05 -6.00
CA LEU A 160 -12.29 4.16 -6.97
C LEU A 160 -13.48 4.82 -7.69
N SER A 161 -13.97 5.94 -7.15
CA SER A 161 -14.96 6.80 -7.81
C SER A 161 -14.48 8.25 -7.85
N ASN A 162 -15.02 9.01 -8.80
CA ASN A 162 -15.06 10.47 -8.70
C ASN A 162 -16.11 10.86 -7.65
N VAL A 163 -15.87 11.94 -6.91
CA VAL A 163 -16.87 12.54 -6.02
C VAL A 163 -17.19 13.95 -6.53
N GLU A 164 -18.47 14.22 -6.75
CA GLU A 164 -18.96 15.47 -7.33
C GLU A 164 -18.69 16.63 -6.36
N LYS A 165 -19.11 16.46 -5.09
CA LYS A 165 -18.91 17.44 -4.02
C LYS A 165 -18.67 16.78 -2.66
N GLY A 166 -17.71 17.32 -1.90
CA GLY A 166 -17.30 16.75 -0.61
C GLY A 166 -16.40 15.53 -0.77
N GLY A 167 -16.35 14.68 0.26
CA GLY A 167 -15.58 13.43 0.26
C GLY A 167 -14.06 13.61 0.26
N GLU A 168 -13.53 14.82 0.39
CA GLU A 168 -12.09 15.09 0.31
C GLU A 168 -11.31 14.37 1.43
N THR A 169 -10.12 13.88 1.12
CA THR A 169 -9.18 13.45 2.17
C THR A 169 -8.47 14.69 2.69
N ILE A 170 -8.62 14.99 3.99
CA ILE A 170 -8.07 16.20 4.62
C ILE A 170 -6.95 15.89 5.60
N PHE A 171 -5.98 16.79 5.70
CA PHE A 171 -4.94 16.83 6.72
C PHE A 171 -5.05 18.15 7.50
N PRO A 172 -5.73 18.20 8.67
CA PRO A 172 -5.92 19.44 9.44
C PRO A 172 -4.63 20.05 9.98
N ASN A 173 -3.56 19.26 10.14
CA ASN A 173 -2.29 19.71 10.71
C ASN A 173 -1.25 20.12 9.63
N ALA A 174 -1.44 19.72 8.37
CA ALA A 174 -0.47 19.93 7.30
C ALA A 174 -0.07 21.40 7.11
N GLU A 175 1.23 21.66 6.96
CA GLU A 175 1.82 23.00 6.87
C GLU A 175 1.22 23.84 5.71
N GLY A 176 1.03 23.22 4.54
CA GLY A 176 0.46 23.86 3.36
C GLY A 176 -1.04 24.17 3.42
N LYS A 177 -1.76 23.91 4.52
CA LYS A 177 -3.23 24.05 4.58
C LYS A 177 -3.76 25.47 4.33
N LEU A 178 -2.93 26.48 4.58
CA LEU A 178 -3.24 27.90 4.36
C LEU A 178 -2.80 28.42 2.99
N THR A 179 -1.84 27.75 2.34
CA THR A 179 -1.27 28.16 1.04
C THR A 179 -1.82 27.36 -0.13
N GLN A 180 -2.47 26.22 0.13
CA GLN A 180 -3.20 25.46 -0.88
C GLN A 180 -4.38 26.30 -1.42
N HIS A 181 -4.37 26.56 -2.73
CA HIS A 181 -5.54 27.12 -3.42
C HIS A 181 -6.72 26.16 -3.35
N LYS A 182 -7.90 26.67 -2.99
CA LYS A 182 -9.16 25.91 -2.91
C LYS A 182 -10.19 26.61 -3.79
N ASP A 183 -10.67 25.91 -4.80
CA ASP A 183 -11.74 26.39 -5.66
C ASP A 183 -13.11 26.35 -4.97
N GLU A 184 -14.14 26.90 -5.63
CA GLU A 184 -15.51 27.00 -5.11
C GLU A 184 -16.20 25.64 -4.93
N THR A 185 -15.63 24.54 -5.44
CA THR A 185 -16.16 23.17 -5.25
C THR A 185 -15.68 22.51 -3.96
N ALA A 186 -14.64 23.05 -3.31
CA ALA A 186 -14.11 22.53 -2.06
C ALA A 186 -15.09 22.72 -0.89
N SER A 187 -15.35 21.65 -0.14
CA SER A 187 -16.26 21.67 1.01
C SER A 187 -15.76 22.55 2.17
N GLU A 188 -16.66 22.99 3.04
CA GLU A 188 -16.28 23.69 4.28
C GLU A 188 -15.36 22.83 5.17
N CYS A 189 -15.46 21.51 5.07
CA CYS A 189 -14.54 20.57 5.72
C CYS A 189 -13.13 20.64 5.08
N ALA A 190 -13.04 20.61 3.74
CA ALA A 190 -11.78 20.77 3.00
C ALA A 190 -11.10 22.12 3.24
N LYS A 191 -11.86 23.18 3.56
CA LYS A 191 -11.29 24.50 3.90
C LYS A 191 -10.44 24.48 5.17
N ASN A 192 -10.66 23.53 6.10
CA ASN A 192 -9.98 23.47 7.41
C ASN A 192 -8.66 22.66 7.45
N GLY A 193 -8.22 22.04 6.35
CA GLY A 193 -6.94 21.31 6.26
C GLY A 193 -6.31 21.41 4.88
N TYR A 194 -5.19 20.73 4.62
CA TYR A 194 -4.77 20.47 3.24
C TYR A 194 -5.67 19.36 2.69
N ALA A 195 -6.31 19.56 1.53
CA ALA A 195 -7.37 18.68 1.03
C ALA A 195 -7.02 18.02 -0.31
N VAL A 196 -7.43 16.76 -0.49
CA VAL A 196 -7.27 16.00 -1.74
C VAL A 196 -8.65 15.55 -2.22
N LYS A 197 -9.08 16.05 -3.40
CA LYS A 197 -10.37 15.68 -4.00
C LYS A 197 -10.32 14.26 -4.58
N PRO A 198 -11.32 13.39 -4.33
CA PRO A 198 -11.34 12.04 -4.89
C PRO A 198 -11.57 12.06 -6.40
N MET A 199 -10.63 11.49 -7.15
CA MET A 199 -10.70 11.33 -8.61
C MET A 199 -10.47 9.85 -8.94
N LYS A 200 -11.36 9.22 -9.72
CA LYS A 200 -11.27 7.79 -10.06
C LYS A 200 -9.91 7.47 -10.67
N GLY A 201 -9.22 6.50 -10.08
CA GLY A 201 -7.90 6.04 -10.51
C GLY A 201 -6.73 6.71 -9.80
N ASP A 202 -6.89 7.89 -9.20
CA ASP A 202 -5.81 8.53 -8.43
C ASP A 202 -5.52 7.77 -7.12
N ALA A 203 -4.27 7.77 -6.68
CA ALA A 203 -3.86 7.23 -5.38
C ALA A 203 -3.02 8.24 -4.59
N LEU A 204 -3.34 8.36 -3.30
CA LEU A 204 -2.67 9.22 -2.33
C LEU A 204 -1.81 8.34 -1.41
N LEU A 205 -0.49 8.49 -1.52
CA LEU A 205 0.49 7.96 -0.56
C LEU A 205 0.77 9.03 0.50
N PHE A 206 0.58 8.69 1.77
CA PHE A 206 1.07 9.52 2.88
C PHE A 206 1.75 8.66 3.95
N PHE A 207 2.64 9.28 4.72
CA PHE A 207 3.38 8.62 5.78
C PHE A 207 2.87 9.00 7.17
N SER A 208 2.72 8.00 8.02
CA SER A 208 2.32 8.15 9.43
C SER A 208 3.50 8.24 10.39
N LEU A 209 4.71 7.94 9.91
CA LEU A 209 5.96 8.09 10.65
C LEU A 209 6.93 9.01 9.92
N HIS A 210 7.75 9.72 10.69
CA HIS A 210 8.95 10.39 10.21
C HIS A 210 10.02 9.35 9.78
N PRO A 211 11.07 9.74 9.03
CA PRO A 211 12.12 8.81 8.58
C PRO A 211 12.96 8.16 9.69
N ASP A 212 12.91 8.67 10.92
CA ASP A 212 13.51 8.09 12.13
C ASP A 212 12.59 7.08 12.86
N ALA A 213 11.46 6.74 12.22
CA ALA A 213 10.37 5.89 12.73
C ALA A 213 9.59 6.44 13.93
N THR A 214 9.75 7.72 14.29
CA THR A 214 8.84 8.39 15.24
C THR A 214 7.49 8.72 14.59
N THR A 215 6.41 8.76 15.37
CA THR A 215 5.05 9.08 14.89
C THR A 215 4.93 10.54 14.45
N ASP A 216 4.34 10.77 13.28
CA ASP A 216 4.19 12.09 12.65
C ASP A 216 2.83 12.73 13.01
N PRO A 217 2.76 13.75 13.92
CA PRO A 217 1.49 14.36 14.31
C PRO A 217 0.87 15.24 13.21
N ASP A 218 1.64 15.60 12.17
CA ASP A 218 1.11 16.30 11.01
C ASP A 218 0.31 15.33 10.11
N SER A 219 0.50 14.01 10.28
CA SER A 219 -0.24 12.95 9.57
C SER A 219 -1.69 12.75 10.05
N LEU A 220 -2.19 13.60 10.95
CA LEU A 220 -3.60 13.62 11.34
C LEU A 220 -4.44 13.84 10.08
N HIS A 221 -5.33 12.89 9.75
CA HIS A 221 -6.06 12.90 8.49
C HIS A 221 -7.49 12.35 8.62
N GLY A 222 -8.39 12.76 7.74
CA GLY A 222 -9.79 12.30 7.75
C GLY A 222 -10.44 12.31 6.36
N SER A 223 -11.67 11.83 6.27
CA SER A 223 -12.51 11.90 5.07
C SER A 223 -13.68 12.84 5.34
N CYS A 224 -13.71 13.97 4.63
CA CYS A 224 -14.84 14.90 4.68
C CYS A 224 -16.16 14.22 4.29
N PRO A 225 -17.31 14.74 4.76
CA PRO A 225 -18.62 14.24 4.35
C PRO A 225 -18.78 14.28 2.83
N VAL A 226 -19.34 13.23 2.24
CA VAL A 226 -19.82 13.28 0.84
C VAL A 226 -21.07 14.16 0.81
N ILE A 227 -21.09 15.17 -0.05
CA ILE A 227 -22.21 16.13 -0.19
C ILE A 227 -23.03 15.80 -1.44
N GLU A 228 -22.37 15.32 -2.50
CA GLU A 228 -22.98 14.96 -3.78
C GLU A 228 -22.19 13.79 -4.41
N GLY A 229 -22.89 12.87 -5.06
CA GLY A 229 -22.33 11.59 -5.52
C GLY A 229 -22.13 10.57 -4.39
N GLN A 230 -21.15 9.67 -4.59
CA GLN A 230 -20.74 8.63 -3.62
C GLN A 230 -19.22 8.41 -3.70
N LYS A 231 -18.57 8.18 -2.56
CA LYS A 231 -17.12 7.90 -2.51
C LYS A 231 -16.88 6.40 -2.34
N TRP A 232 -16.15 5.82 -3.29
CA TRP A 232 -15.50 4.52 -3.15
C TRP A 232 -14.00 4.70 -3.03
N SER A 233 -13.36 4.00 -2.11
CA SER A 233 -11.90 4.05 -1.92
C SER A 233 -11.35 2.71 -1.44
N ALA A 234 -10.13 2.39 -1.86
CA ALA A 234 -9.36 1.24 -1.38
C ALA A 234 -8.15 1.72 -0.56
N THR A 235 -8.01 1.24 0.68
CA THR A 235 -6.91 1.59 1.58
C THR A 235 -5.97 0.41 1.74
N LYS A 236 -4.67 0.63 1.50
CA LYS A 236 -3.59 -0.31 1.81
C LYS A 236 -2.69 0.32 2.88
N TRP A 237 -2.78 -0.20 4.10
CA TRP A 237 -1.87 0.12 5.20
C TRP A 237 -0.61 -0.72 5.10
N ILE A 238 0.55 -0.15 5.47
CA ILE A 238 1.85 -0.81 5.38
C ILE A 238 2.64 -0.58 6.66
N HIS A 239 3.14 -1.65 7.29
CA HIS A 239 3.85 -1.64 8.57
C HIS A 239 5.37 -1.48 8.41
N VAL A 240 6.05 -1.18 9.53
CA VAL A 240 7.53 -1.14 9.59
C VAL A 240 8.18 -2.52 9.44
N ARG A 241 7.46 -3.63 9.63
CA ARG A 241 7.91 -5.02 9.46
C ARG A 241 6.80 -5.88 8.85
N SER A 242 7.09 -7.16 8.55
CA SER A 242 6.11 -8.10 8.00
C SER A 242 4.85 -8.22 8.86
N PHE A 243 3.70 -8.09 8.22
CA PHE A 243 2.37 -8.35 8.76
C PHE A 243 1.89 -9.78 8.44
N GLU A 244 2.47 -10.45 7.43
CA GLU A 244 2.19 -11.88 7.16
C GLU A 244 2.82 -12.82 8.20
N ASN A 245 3.96 -12.44 8.79
CA ASN A 245 4.71 -13.27 9.73
C ASN A 245 4.98 -12.57 11.09
N PRO A 246 3.94 -12.16 11.86
CA PRO A 246 4.15 -11.55 13.18
C PRO A 246 4.76 -12.55 14.19
N GLY A 247 4.60 -13.85 13.95
CA GLY A 247 4.97 -14.93 14.89
C GLY A 247 6.45 -15.33 14.95
N LYS A 248 7.36 -14.71 14.17
CA LYS A 248 8.80 -14.96 14.33
C LYS A 248 9.45 -14.25 15.52
N GLN A 249 8.69 -13.41 16.24
CA GLN A 249 9.08 -12.97 17.58
C GLN A 249 8.39 -13.85 18.64
N GLY A 250 9.15 -14.79 19.23
CA GLY A 250 8.68 -15.68 20.30
C GLY A 250 8.80 -17.18 20.04
N ALA A 251 9.33 -17.61 18.90
CA ALA A 251 9.63 -19.03 18.66
C ALA A 251 10.71 -19.52 19.63
N SER A 252 10.39 -20.47 20.51
CA SER A 252 11.25 -20.93 21.62
C SER A 252 12.35 -21.91 21.21
N GLY A 253 13.04 -21.63 20.10
CA GLY A 253 14.42 -22.05 19.86
C GLY A 253 15.39 -20.93 20.30
N ASP A 254 16.66 -20.98 19.87
CA ASP A 254 17.58 -19.84 20.07
C ASP A 254 17.15 -18.61 19.25
N GLY A 255 16.60 -18.85 18.06
CA GLY A 255 16.64 -17.88 16.97
C GLY A 255 17.92 -17.99 16.12
N CYS A 256 18.51 -19.19 16.04
CA CYS A 256 19.64 -19.50 15.15
C CYS A 256 19.18 -19.93 13.74
N GLU A 257 18.40 -19.09 13.09
CA GLU A 257 18.14 -19.21 11.65
C GLU A 257 18.36 -17.85 10.98
N ASP A 258 18.72 -17.90 9.70
CA ASP A 258 18.73 -16.71 8.86
C ASP A 258 17.33 -16.57 8.25
N GLU A 259 16.62 -15.50 8.57
CA GLU A 259 15.25 -15.28 8.11
C GLU A 259 15.18 -14.74 6.68
N ASN A 260 16.31 -14.30 6.12
CA ASN A 260 16.42 -13.86 4.74
C ASN A 260 17.51 -14.63 3.99
N VAL A 261 17.22 -15.06 2.76
CA VAL A 261 18.16 -15.79 1.89
C VAL A 261 19.44 -15.00 1.55
N LEU A 262 19.42 -13.68 1.72
CA LEU A 262 20.57 -12.80 1.49
C LEU A 262 21.45 -12.58 2.74
N CYS A 263 21.06 -13.07 3.93
CA CYS A 263 21.81 -12.88 5.18
C CYS A 263 23.31 -13.24 5.06
N ALA A 264 23.63 -14.34 4.36
CA ALA A 264 25.02 -14.76 4.15
C ALA A 264 25.82 -13.78 3.25
N GLN A 265 25.17 -13.18 2.24
CA GLN A 265 25.79 -12.17 1.37
C GLN A 265 25.99 -10.85 2.13
N TRP A 266 25.00 -10.43 2.92
CA TRP A 266 25.05 -9.24 3.76
C TRP A 266 26.12 -9.37 4.86
N ALA A 267 26.23 -10.52 5.50
CA ALA A 267 27.31 -10.81 6.44
C ALA A 267 28.69 -10.75 5.78
N ALA A 268 28.84 -11.32 4.57
CA ALA A 268 30.10 -11.31 3.82
C ALA A 268 30.56 -9.90 3.39
N VAL A 269 29.65 -8.93 3.22
CA VAL A 269 29.99 -7.51 2.97
C VAL A 269 30.02 -6.64 4.24
N GLY A 270 29.88 -7.25 5.43
CA GLY A 270 30.08 -6.62 6.73
C GLY A 270 28.83 -5.99 7.37
N GLU A 271 27.62 -6.30 6.91
CA GLU A 271 26.40 -5.70 7.47
C GLU A 271 26.16 -6.06 8.94
N CYS A 272 26.70 -7.17 9.45
CA CYS A 272 26.64 -7.51 10.89
C CYS A 272 27.21 -6.39 11.80
N ALA A 273 28.12 -5.55 11.30
CA ALA A 273 28.67 -4.41 12.03
C ALA A 273 28.04 -3.05 11.65
N LYS A 274 27.54 -2.90 10.42
CA LYS A 274 26.94 -1.65 9.91
C LYS A 274 25.45 -1.51 10.26
N ASN A 275 24.73 -2.63 10.24
CA ASN A 275 23.30 -2.73 10.53
C ASN A 275 23.05 -3.79 11.64
N PRO A 276 23.63 -3.60 12.84
CA PRO A 276 23.52 -4.59 13.92
C PRO A 276 22.06 -4.81 14.35
N ASN A 277 21.22 -3.78 14.37
CA ASN A 277 19.83 -3.91 14.82
C ASN A 277 19.02 -4.90 13.97
N TYR A 278 19.25 -4.96 12.65
CA TYR A 278 18.61 -5.97 11.78
C TYR A 278 19.38 -7.29 11.80
N MET A 279 20.70 -7.26 11.64
CA MET A 279 21.51 -8.46 11.41
C MET A 279 21.74 -9.29 12.69
N VAL A 280 21.96 -8.60 13.82
CA VAL A 280 22.38 -9.15 15.12
C VAL A 280 21.25 -9.11 16.14
N GLY A 281 20.50 -7.99 16.18
CA GLY A 281 19.45 -7.72 17.15
C GLY A 281 19.93 -6.91 18.36
N THR A 282 19.06 -6.83 19.36
CA THR A 282 19.33 -6.23 20.68
C THR A 282 19.19 -7.28 21.78
N LYS A 283 19.17 -6.90 23.06
CA LYS A 283 18.88 -7.83 24.17
C LYS A 283 17.39 -8.16 24.27
N GLU A 284 16.56 -7.32 23.67
CA GLU A 284 15.10 -7.31 23.76
C GLU A 284 14.45 -7.99 22.55
N ALA A 285 15.13 -8.03 21.39
CA ALA A 285 14.69 -8.73 20.19
C ALA A 285 15.89 -9.30 19.39
N PRO A 286 15.87 -10.58 18.99
CA PRO A 286 16.91 -11.17 18.15
C PRO A 286 16.91 -10.57 16.74
N GLY A 287 18.07 -10.53 16.10
CA GLY A 287 18.22 -10.11 14.70
C GLY A 287 17.89 -11.23 13.70
N PHE A 288 17.60 -10.83 12.47
CA PHE A 288 17.12 -11.67 11.38
C PHE A 288 18.21 -12.49 10.67
N CYS A 289 19.50 -12.23 10.97
CA CYS A 289 20.65 -12.87 10.32
C CYS A 289 21.69 -13.40 11.32
N ARG A 290 21.26 -13.77 12.53
CA ARG A 290 22.16 -14.15 13.64
C ARG A 290 23.07 -15.33 13.30
N LYS A 291 22.58 -16.27 12.48
CA LYS A 291 23.35 -17.44 12.02
C LYS A 291 24.48 -17.03 11.07
N SER A 292 24.17 -16.23 10.04
CA SER A 292 25.20 -15.67 9.13
C SER A 292 26.17 -14.72 9.83
N CYS A 293 25.77 -14.08 10.93
CA CYS A 293 26.65 -13.27 11.78
C CYS A 293 27.44 -14.08 12.83
N ASN A 294 27.36 -15.42 12.85
CA ASN A 294 28.07 -16.32 13.77
C ASN A 294 27.72 -16.09 15.26
N LEU A 295 26.46 -15.75 15.57
CA LEU A 295 25.97 -15.44 16.92
C LEU A 295 25.19 -16.59 17.57
N CYS A 296 25.33 -17.79 17.03
CA CYS A 296 24.82 -19.03 17.63
C CYS A 296 25.98 -19.83 18.25
N ALA A 297 25.67 -20.62 19.28
CA ALA A 297 26.51 -21.75 19.64
C ALA A 297 26.44 -22.88 18.58
N GLN A 298 27.43 -23.77 18.61
CA GLN A 298 27.34 -25.12 18.04
C GLN A 298 26.83 -26.10 19.10
#